data_AF-A0A2R6I5G3-F1
#
_entry.id   AF-A0A2R6I5G3-F1
#
_cell.length_a   1.000
_cell.length_b   1.000
_cell.length_c   1.000
_cell.angle_alpha   90.00
_cell.angle_beta   90.00
_cell.angle_gamma   90.00
#
_symmetry.space_group_name_H-M   'P 1'
#
loop_
_entity.id
_entity.type
_entity.pdbx_description
1 polymer ?
#
loop_
_entity_poly.entity_id
_entity_poly.type
_entity_poly.pdbx_seq_one_letter_code
_entity_poly.pdbx_strand_id
1 'polypeptide(L)'
;MHETFKRSPSRTASRLDRLCWAIDDARICEHLRRAESALRGADHDLPPEKRRRRERHLDRLAAYRERGEFPTNRTEAERVPLFVGDDGTPCAMAHLLLEDGREDLVAAVIAEDPTARIENLSDDHPVVEWVEANGLTRAEAARVQPTYPEGVQFATTCGPLPCWLGCCCRWSSQLTTHSLFWKPGSGGRSCWPC
;
A
#
# COMPACT_ATOMS: atom_id res chain seq x y z
N MET A 1 -3.92 40.09 -26.56
CA MET A 1 -4.66 38.81 -26.69
C MET A 1 -3.63 37.69 -26.58
N HIS A 2 -3.50 37.08 -25.39
CA HIS A 2 -2.57 35.97 -25.18
C HIS A 2 -3.24 34.67 -25.61
N GLU A 3 -2.94 34.23 -26.82
CA GLU A 3 -3.35 32.93 -27.33
C GLU A 3 -2.42 31.88 -26.73
N THR A 4 -2.92 31.15 -25.73
CA THR A 4 -2.18 30.06 -25.09
C THR A 4 -2.14 28.87 -26.05
N PHE A 5 -1.00 28.68 -26.71
CA PHE A 5 -0.70 27.50 -27.51
C PHE A 5 -0.65 26.27 -26.60
N LYS A 6 -1.79 25.60 -26.41
CA LYS A 6 -1.87 24.31 -25.72
C LYS A 6 -1.20 23.25 -26.60
N ARG A 7 0.06 22.94 -26.28
CA ARG A 7 0.79 21.82 -26.90
C ARG A 7 0.06 20.52 -26.57
N SER A 8 -0.54 19.89 -27.58
CA SER A 8 -1.13 18.56 -27.43
C SER A 8 -0.02 17.54 -27.14
N PRO A 9 -0.17 16.64 -26.15
CA PRO A 9 0.88 15.70 -25.78
C PRO A 9 1.20 14.74 -26.93
N SER A 10 2.48 14.39 -27.08
CA SER A 10 2.93 13.45 -28.11
C SER A 10 2.39 12.03 -27.84
N ARG A 11 2.24 11.21 -28.89
CA ARG A 11 1.79 9.80 -28.74
C ARG A 11 2.67 8.99 -27.78
N THR A 12 3.95 9.33 -27.67
CA THR A 12 4.91 8.68 -26.77
C THR A 12 4.65 9.06 -25.31
N ALA A 13 4.41 10.35 -25.03
CA ALA A 13 4.01 10.80 -23.69
C ALA A 13 2.74 10.07 -23.24
N SER A 14 1.74 9.99 -24.12
CA SER A 14 0.49 9.24 -23.88
C SER A 14 0.70 7.75 -23.59
N ARG A 15 1.79 7.13 -24.08
CA ARG A 15 2.08 5.70 -23.82
C ARG A 15 2.80 5.50 -22.49
N LEU A 16 3.69 6.42 -22.12
CA LEU A 16 4.37 6.41 -20.83
C LEU A 16 3.38 6.64 -19.69
N ASP A 17 2.46 7.59 -19.85
CA ASP A 17 1.42 7.88 -18.84
C ASP A 17 0.55 6.64 -18.56
N ARG A 18 0.10 5.95 -19.61
CA ARG A 18 -0.63 4.67 -19.48
C ARG A 18 0.15 3.60 -18.73
N LEU A 19 1.47 3.51 -18.95
CA LEU A 19 2.31 2.53 -18.27
C LEU A 19 2.46 2.89 -16.78
N CYS A 20 2.70 4.17 -16.47
CA CYS A 20 2.79 4.64 -15.09
C CYS A 20 1.49 4.34 -14.33
N TRP A 21 0.32 4.59 -14.92
CA TRP A 21 -0.97 4.27 -14.31
C TRP A 21 -1.14 2.77 -14.09
N ALA A 22 -0.81 1.93 -15.08
CA ALA A 22 -0.89 0.48 -14.90
C ALA A 22 0.03 -0.03 -13.78
N ILE A 23 1.19 0.61 -13.57
CA ILE A 23 2.10 0.30 -12.46
C ILE A 23 1.48 0.73 -11.12
N ASP A 24 0.89 1.92 -11.06
CA ASP A 24 0.23 2.43 -9.86
C ASP A 24 -0.98 1.55 -9.49
N ASP A 25 -1.82 1.16 -10.46
CA ASP A 25 -2.93 0.24 -10.26
C ASP A 25 -2.45 -1.11 -9.73
N ALA A 26 -1.37 -1.66 -10.29
CA ALA A 26 -0.79 -2.91 -9.81
C ALA A 26 -0.27 -2.79 -8.36
N ARG A 27 0.32 -1.65 -7.99
CA ARG A 27 0.78 -1.37 -6.62
C ARG A 27 -0.39 -1.28 -5.65
N ILE A 28 -1.46 -0.58 -6.04
CA ILE A 28 -2.67 -0.44 -5.21
C ILE A 28 -3.33 -1.81 -5.03
N CYS A 29 -3.50 -2.58 -6.11
CA CYS A 29 -4.03 -3.94 -6.05
C CYS A 29 -3.24 -4.82 -5.07
N GLU A 30 -1.92 -4.82 -5.16
CA GLU A 30 -1.08 -5.63 -4.28
C GLU A 30 -1.10 -5.12 -2.83
N HIS A 31 -1.14 -3.80 -2.63
CA HIS A 31 -1.31 -3.20 -1.30
C HIS A 31 -2.62 -3.65 -0.66
N LEU A 32 -3.74 -3.53 -1.37
CA LEU A 32 -5.06 -3.93 -0.89
C LEU A 32 -5.13 -5.43 -0.62
N ARG A 33 -4.50 -6.27 -1.46
CA ARG A 33 -4.41 -7.72 -1.23
C ARG A 33 -3.72 -8.04 0.09
N ARG A 34 -2.61 -7.35 0.40
CA ARG A 34 -1.88 -7.51 1.66
C ARG A 34 -2.66 -6.97 2.86
N ALA A 35 -3.32 -5.82 2.71
CA ALA A 35 -4.18 -5.25 3.73
C ALA A 35 -5.32 -6.22 4.07
N GLU A 36 -6.06 -6.69 3.07
CA GLU A 36 -7.13 -7.67 3.22
C GLU A 36 -6.65 -8.94 3.94
N SER A 37 -5.54 -9.53 3.48
CA SER A 37 -4.98 -10.73 4.10
C SER A 37 -4.59 -10.50 5.57
N ALA A 38 -4.01 -9.34 5.89
CA ALA A 38 -3.65 -9.01 7.26
C ALA A 38 -4.89 -8.80 8.14
N LEU A 39 -5.92 -8.11 7.63
CA LEU A 39 -7.16 -7.85 8.35
C LEU A 39 -7.96 -9.15 8.58
N ARG A 40 -8.01 -10.05 7.60
CA ARG A 40 -8.67 -11.37 7.78
C ARG A 40 -7.90 -12.29 8.73
N GLY A 41 -6.58 -12.16 8.79
CA GLY A 41 -5.73 -12.92 9.71
C GLY A 41 -5.65 -12.35 11.13
N ALA A 42 -6.15 -11.13 11.36
CA ALA A 42 -6.12 -10.50 12.67
C ALA A 42 -7.17 -11.13 13.59
N ASP A 43 -6.74 -11.56 14.78
CA ASP A 43 -7.64 -12.04 15.81
C ASP A 43 -8.23 -10.87 16.58
N HIS A 44 -9.55 -10.78 16.59
CA HIS A 44 -10.30 -9.79 17.35
C HIS A 44 -11.43 -10.48 18.12
N ASP A 45 -11.53 -10.17 19.41
CA ASP A 45 -12.68 -10.56 20.22
C ASP A 45 -13.85 -9.61 19.96
N LEU A 46 -14.53 -9.82 18.82
CA LEU A 46 -15.67 -9.02 18.38
C LEU A 46 -16.99 -9.72 18.70
N PRO A 47 -18.01 -8.98 19.15
CA PRO A 47 -19.38 -9.46 19.18
C PRO A 47 -19.81 -10.00 17.80
N PRO A 48 -20.68 -11.03 17.74
CA PRO A 48 -21.04 -11.67 16.47
C PRO A 48 -21.54 -10.71 15.39
N GLU A 49 -22.24 -9.64 15.78
CA GLU A 49 -22.72 -8.61 14.84
C GLU A 49 -21.58 -7.78 14.23
N LYS A 50 -20.62 -7.33 15.05
CA LYS A 50 -19.44 -6.61 14.54
C LYS A 50 -18.59 -7.51 13.64
N ARG A 51 -18.45 -8.79 13.98
CA ARG A 51 -17.75 -9.78 13.14
C ARG A 51 -18.40 -9.92 11.76
N ARG A 52 -19.74 -10.01 11.69
CA ARG A 52 -20.47 -10.07 10.40
C ARG A 52 -20.27 -8.81 9.57
N ARG A 53 -20.29 -7.63 10.20
CA ARG A 53 -20.03 -6.35 9.51
C ARG A 53 -18.61 -6.28 8.97
N ARG A 54 -17.64 -6.67 9.78
CA ARG A 54 -16.23 -6.75 9.40
C ARG A 54 -16.05 -7.61 8.16
N GLU A 55 -16.54 -8.86 8.17
CA GLU A 55 -16.42 -9.76 7.01
C GLU A 55 -17.09 -9.18 5.76
N ARG A 56 -18.29 -8.60 5.89
CA ARG A 56 -18.99 -7.95 4.77
C ARG A 56 -18.15 -6.84 4.13
N HIS A 57 -17.49 -6.02 4.93
CA HIS A 57 -16.64 -4.94 4.41
C HIS A 57 -15.33 -5.45 3.81
N LEU A 58 -14.77 -6.54 4.35
CA LEU A 58 -13.61 -7.19 3.73
C LEU A 58 -13.97 -7.84 2.39
N ASP A 59 -15.17 -8.39 2.25
CA ASP A 59 -15.67 -8.91 0.97
C ASP A 59 -15.89 -7.79 -0.06
N ARG A 60 -16.44 -6.64 0.38
CA ARG A 60 -16.54 -5.43 -0.46
C ARG A 60 -15.17 -4.92 -0.89
N LEU A 61 -14.19 -4.94 0.02
CA LEU A 61 -12.82 -4.53 -0.29
C LEU A 61 -12.17 -5.47 -1.31
N ALA A 62 -12.40 -6.78 -1.20
CA ALA A 62 -11.95 -7.77 -2.17
C ALA A 62 -12.55 -7.50 -3.57
N ALA A 63 -13.87 -7.26 -3.63
CA ALA A 63 -14.56 -6.93 -4.87
C ALA A 63 -14.04 -5.61 -5.49
N TYR A 64 -13.79 -4.59 -4.68
CA TYR A 64 -13.19 -3.33 -5.11
C TYR A 64 -11.80 -3.54 -5.72
N ARG A 65 -10.93 -4.29 -5.02
CA ARG A 65 -9.59 -4.65 -5.50
C ARG A 65 -9.65 -5.39 -6.84
N GLU A 66 -10.62 -6.29 -7.02
CA GLU A 66 -10.77 -7.07 -8.25
C GLU A 66 -11.26 -6.27 -9.45
N ARG A 67 -12.06 -5.21 -9.21
CA ARG A 67 -12.41 -4.26 -10.28
C ARG A 67 -11.21 -3.44 -10.75
N GLY A 68 -10.30 -3.10 -9.84
CA GLY A 68 -9.06 -2.37 -10.17
C GLY A 68 -9.29 -0.92 -10.61
N GLU A 69 -10.40 -0.32 -10.19
CA GLU A 69 -10.75 1.07 -10.50
C GLU A 69 -10.36 1.96 -9.31
N PHE A 70 -9.27 2.71 -9.47
CA PHE A 70 -8.69 3.51 -8.39
C PHE A 70 -8.70 5.00 -8.74
N PRO A 71 -8.79 5.91 -7.73
CA PRO A 71 -8.80 7.35 -7.97
C PRO A 71 -7.53 7.79 -8.69
N THR A 72 -7.71 8.54 -9.77
CA THR A 72 -6.61 9.23 -10.45
C THR A 72 -6.56 10.70 -10.04
N ASN A 73 -5.41 11.18 -9.56
CA ASN A 73 -5.14 12.61 -9.43
C ASN A 73 -4.48 13.07 -10.74
N ARG A 74 -5.26 13.69 -11.61
CA ARG A 74 -4.81 14.15 -12.94
C ARG A 74 -4.38 15.61 -12.94
N THR A 75 -4.62 16.30 -11.84
CA THR A 75 -4.53 17.76 -11.74
C THR A 75 -3.22 18.19 -11.09
N GLU A 76 -2.69 17.42 -10.14
CA GLU A 76 -1.44 17.73 -9.43
C GLU A 76 -0.23 16.98 -10.02
N ALA A 77 0.93 17.66 -10.02
CA ALA A 77 2.20 17.06 -10.42
C ALA A 77 2.68 15.98 -9.43
N GLU A 78 2.28 16.13 -8.16
CA GLU A 78 2.53 15.16 -7.09
C GLU A 78 1.34 14.18 -7.00
N ARG A 79 1.67 12.89 -6.86
CA ARG A 79 0.69 11.79 -6.75
C ARG A 79 0.08 11.78 -5.34
N VAL A 80 -0.73 12.79 -5.03
CA VAL A 80 -1.43 12.88 -3.74
C VAL A 80 -2.66 11.97 -3.76
N PRO A 81 -2.83 11.06 -2.77
CA PRO A 81 -4.02 10.25 -2.63
C PRO A 81 -5.24 11.14 -2.37
N LEU A 82 -6.28 10.99 -3.20
CA LEU A 82 -7.57 11.64 -3.01
C LEU A 82 -8.57 10.65 -2.41
N PHE A 83 -9.43 11.15 -1.53
CA PHE A 83 -10.53 10.38 -0.96
C PHE A 83 -11.54 10.00 -2.05
N VAL A 84 -11.80 10.92 -2.99
CA VAL A 84 -12.49 10.69 -4.26
C VAL A 84 -11.72 11.43 -5.35
N GLY A 85 -11.38 10.75 -6.44
CA GLY A 85 -10.60 11.30 -7.54
C GLY A 85 -11.39 12.31 -8.40
N ASP A 86 -10.67 13.03 -9.26
CA ASP A 86 -11.25 14.06 -10.16
C ASP A 86 -12.31 13.49 -11.12
N ASP A 87 -12.22 12.20 -11.43
CA ASP A 87 -13.16 11.45 -12.26
C ASP A 87 -14.34 10.86 -11.48
N GLY A 88 -14.45 11.16 -10.18
CA GLY A 88 -15.47 10.64 -9.29
C GLY A 88 -15.17 9.24 -8.75
N THR A 89 -14.03 8.64 -9.07
CA THR A 89 -13.66 7.32 -8.57
C THR A 89 -13.33 7.40 -7.08
N PRO A 90 -14.04 6.68 -6.19
CA PRO A 90 -13.74 6.70 -4.77
C PRO A 90 -12.47 5.91 -4.46
N CYS A 91 -11.71 6.32 -3.44
CA CYS A 91 -10.69 5.46 -2.84
C CYS A 91 -11.33 4.26 -2.14
N ALA A 92 -10.52 3.28 -1.71
CA ALA A 92 -11.00 2.08 -1.04
C ALA A 92 -11.89 2.39 0.18
N MET A 93 -11.48 3.32 1.06
CA MET A 93 -12.28 3.70 2.23
C MET A 93 -13.59 4.41 1.85
N ALA A 94 -13.54 5.33 0.89
CA ALA A 94 -14.74 5.99 0.38
C ALA A 94 -15.70 4.96 -0.25
N HIS A 95 -15.18 3.99 -1.00
CA HIS A 95 -15.99 2.94 -1.59
C HIS A 95 -16.72 2.10 -0.52
N LEU A 96 -16.05 1.73 0.57
CA LEU A 96 -16.70 0.99 1.66
C LEU A 96 -17.82 1.79 2.33
N LEU A 97 -17.65 3.10 2.50
CA LEU A 97 -18.69 3.99 3.00
C LEU A 97 -19.90 4.06 2.04
N LEU A 98 -19.64 4.24 0.74
CA LEU A 98 -20.69 4.28 -0.28
C LEU A 98 -21.48 2.98 -0.35
N GLU A 99 -20.82 1.81 -0.31
CA GLU A 99 -21.49 0.51 -0.28
C GLU A 99 -22.33 0.28 0.99
N ASP A 100 -22.03 1.00 2.07
CA ASP A 100 -22.82 1.00 3.31
C ASP A 100 -23.90 2.09 3.36
N GLY A 101 -24.07 2.86 2.27
CA GLY A 101 -25.05 3.96 2.17
C GLY A 101 -24.67 5.18 3.01
N ARG A 102 -23.36 5.45 3.13
CA ARG A 102 -22.79 6.59 3.89
C ARG A 102 -22.20 7.67 2.98
N GLU A 103 -22.96 8.08 1.97
CA GLU A 103 -22.62 9.21 1.10
C GLU A 103 -22.43 10.51 1.91
N ASP A 104 -23.18 10.65 3.01
CA ASP A 104 -23.07 11.77 3.95
C ASP A 104 -21.66 11.90 4.53
N LEU A 105 -21.06 10.77 4.93
CA LEU A 105 -19.70 10.74 5.49
C LEU A 105 -18.64 11.02 4.45
N VAL A 106 -18.82 10.50 3.23
CA VAL A 106 -17.90 10.77 2.12
C VAL A 106 -17.90 12.27 1.78
N ALA A 107 -19.09 12.87 1.69
CA ALA A 107 -19.22 14.31 1.43
C ALA A 107 -18.60 15.16 2.55
N ALA A 108 -18.77 14.78 3.81
CA ALA A 108 -18.18 15.48 4.95
C ALA A 108 -16.65 15.48 4.89
N VAL A 109 -16.02 14.31 4.64
CA VAL A 109 -14.56 14.21 4.51
C VAL A 109 -14.03 15.07 3.37
N ILE A 110 -14.65 15.00 2.19
CA ILE A 110 -14.21 15.78 1.01
C ILE A 110 -14.32 17.29 1.27
N ALA A 111 -15.36 17.73 1.98
CA ALA A 111 -15.56 19.14 2.30
C ALA A 111 -14.53 19.68 3.31
N GLU A 112 -14.02 18.82 4.20
CA GLU A 112 -13.00 19.17 5.18
C GLU A 112 -11.58 19.09 4.58
N ASP A 113 -11.22 17.93 4.03
CA ASP A 113 -9.95 17.67 3.37
C ASP A 113 -10.08 16.52 2.35
N PRO A 114 -10.05 16.79 1.03
CA PRO A 114 -10.13 15.75 0.00
C PRO A 114 -8.92 14.81 -0.03
N THR A 115 -7.84 15.12 0.69
CA THR A 115 -6.62 14.31 0.83
C THR A 115 -6.57 13.57 2.17
N ALA A 116 -7.64 13.63 2.97
CA ALA A 116 -7.67 13.12 4.33
C ALA A 116 -7.28 11.64 4.44
N ARG A 117 -6.46 11.35 5.46
CA ARG A 117 -6.15 10.00 5.91
C ARG A 117 -6.92 9.67 7.17
N ILE A 118 -7.44 8.45 7.28
CA ILE A 118 -8.21 7.98 8.44
C ILE A 118 -7.38 8.08 9.73
N GLU A 119 -6.06 7.89 9.63
CA GLU A 119 -5.12 8.06 10.74
C GLU A 119 -4.93 9.49 11.21
N ASN A 120 -5.45 10.50 10.50
CA ASN A 120 -5.33 11.93 10.87
C ASN A 120 -6.65 12.55 11.33
N LEU A 121 -7.79 11.86 11.17
CA LEU A 121 -9.09 12.36 11.63
C LEU A 121 -9.14 12.46 13.17
N SER A 122 -9.97 13.34 13.73
CA SER A 122 -10.18 13.33 15.18
C SER A 122 -10.83 12.02 15.64
N ASP A 123 -10.60 11.62 16.89
CA ASP A 123 -11.20 10.38 17.43
C ASP A 123 -12.74 10.43 17.42
N ASP A 124 -13.31 11.61 17.62
CA ASP A 124 -14.76 11.87 17.57
C ASP A 124 -15.30 12.04 16.13
N HIS A 125 -14.46 11.86 15.11
CA HIS A 125 -14.90 12.04 13.73
C HIS A 125 -15.90 10.93 13.33
N PRO A 126 -17.04 11.24 12.68
CA PRO A 126 -18.08 10.27 12.37
C PRO A 126 -17.62 9.06 11.53
N VAL A 127 -16.58 9.23 10.70
CA VAL A 127 -15.94 8.12 9.97
C VAL A 127 -15.18 7.18 10.90
N VAL A 128 -14.51 7.70 11.94
CA VAL A 128 -13.83 6.87 12.94
C VAL A 128 -14.85 6.06 13.73
N GLU A 129 -15.96 6.69 14.15
CA GLU A 129 -17.07 5.98 14.79
C GLU A 129 -17.64 4.87 13.88
N TRP A 130 -17.85 5.16 12.59
CA TRP A 130 -18.33 4.17 11.63
C TRP A 130 -17.34 3.00 11.47
N VAL A 131 -16.03 3.27 11.42
CA VAL A 131 -14.98 2.24 11.35
C VAL A 131 -15.10 1.28 12.53
N GLU A 132 -15.17 1.81 13.75
CA GLU A 132 -15.25 1.01 14.99
C GLU A 132 -16.60 0.26 15.14
N ALA A 133 -17.69 0.88 14.70
CA ALA A 133 -19.01 0.27 14.67
C ALA A 133 -19.09 -0.94 13.71
N ASN A 134 -18.21 -0.97 12.70
CA ASN A 134 -18.09 -2.04 11.72
C ASN A 134 -17.00 -3.07 12.05
N GLY A 135 -16.41 -2.99 13.25
CA GLY A 135 -15.45 -3.98 13.72
C GLY A 135 -14.08 -3.86 13.07
N LEU A 136 -13.75 -2.70 12.51
CA LEU A 136 -12.41 -2.32 12.08
C LEU A 136 -11.80 -1.39 13.13
N THR A 137 -10.49 -1.44 13.29
CA THR A 137 -9.76 -0.41 14.06
C THR A 137 -9.34 0.74 13.15
N ARG A 138 -9.08 1.91 13.73
CA ARG A 138 -8.52 3.06 13.00
C ARG A 138 -7.21 2.70 12.28
N ALA A 139 -6.35 1.91 12.91
CA ALA A 139 -5.09 1.44 12.30
C ALA A 139 -5.32 0.50 11.11
N GLU A 140 -6.36 -0.34 11.16
CA GLU A 140 -6.73 -1.20 10.04
C GLU A 140 -7.33 -0.40 8.89
N ALA A 141 -8.19 0.58 9.18
CA ALA A 141 -8.73 1.48 8.16
C ALA A 141 -7.62 2.32 7.50
N ALA A 142 -6.65 2.80 8.29
CA ALA A 142 -5.47 3.48 7.76
C ALA A 142 -4.61 2.56 6.89
N ARG A 143 -4.46 1.28 7.26
CA ARG A 143 -3.75 0.27 6.47
C ARG A 143 -4.40 -0.02 5.11
N VAL A 144 -5.71 0.22 4.96
CA VAL A 144 -6.39 0.12 3.67
C VAL A 144 -6.02 1.27 2.73
N GLN A 145 -5.57 2.41 3.26
CA GLN A 145 -5.13 3.54 2.45
C GLN A 145 -3.65 3.38 2.05
N PRO A 146 -3.32 3.30 0.75
CA PRO A 146 -1.94 3.16 0.31
C PRO A 146 -1.10 4.38 0.72
N THR A 147 0.17 4.14 1.01
CA THR A 147 1.20 5.17 1.06
C THR A 147 1.88 5.14 -0.31
N TYR A 148 1.74 6.20 -1.10
CA TYR A 148 2.51 6.31 -2.33
C TYR A 148 3.93 6.73 -1.93
N PRO A 149 4.98 5.97 -2.27
CA PRO A 149 6.33 6.47 -2.11
C PRO A 149 6.48 7.69 -3.02
N GLU A 150 6.98 8.78 -2.46
CA GLU A 150 7.44 9.92 -3.25
C GLU A 150 8.59 9.44 -4.14
N GLY A 151 8.26 9.13 -5.39
CA GLY A 151 9.19 8.59 -6.36
C GLY A 151 9.19 7.06 -6.45
N VAL A 152 9.34 6.59 -7.68
CA VAL A 152 9.64 5.20 -7.99
C VAL A 152 10.98 4.87 -7.34
N GLN A 153 10.97 4.25 -6.16
CA GLN A 153 12.16 3.54 -5.69
C GLN A 153 12.32 2.34 -6.62
N PHE A 154 13.17 2.50 -7.64
CA PHE A 154 13.75 1.37 -8.33
C PHE A 154 14.52 0.58 -7.25
N ALA A 155 13.91 -0.48 -6.75
CA ALA A 155 14.66 -1.55 -6.16
C ALA A 155 15.45 -2.17 -7.31
N THR A 156 16.62 -1.61 -7.63
CA THR A 156 17.64 -2.36 -8.36
C THR A 156 17.86 -3.63 -7.56
N THR A 157 17.62 -4.77 -8.19
CA THR A 157 17.92 -6.10 -7.68
C THR A 157 19.42 -6.32 -7.41
N CYS A 158 20.27 -5.32 -7.68
CA CYS A 158 21.51 -5.12 -6.95
C CYS A 158 21.28 -4.08 -5.84
N GLY A 159 21.15 -4.55 -4.60
CA GLY A 159 21.64 -3.77 -3.47
C GLY A 159 23.13 -3.43 -3.67
N PRO A 160 23.74 -2.55 -2.85
CA PRO A 160 25.17 -2.33 -2.91
C PRO A 160 25.87 -3.64 -2.53
N LEU A 161 26.16 -4.48 -3.53
CA LEU A 161 27.06 -5.61 -3.37
C LEU A 161 28.46 -5.00 -3.33
N PRO A 162 29.16 -5.01 -2.18
CA PRO A 162 30.57 -4.73 -2.22
C PRO A 162 31.23 -5.84 -3.04
N CYS A 163 31.96 -5.41 -4.05
CA CYS A 163 32.75 -6.19 -5.00
C CYS A 163 33.93 -6.96 -4.36
N TRP A 164 33.78 -7.52 -3.16
CA TRP A 164 34.86 -8.19 -2.42
C TRP A 164 34.45 -9.54 -1.81
N LEU A 165 33.95 -10.42 -2.67
CA LEU A 165 34.24 -11.86 -2.61
C LEU A 165 34.67 -12.21 -4.05
N GLY A 166 35.92 -12.06 -4.44
CA GLY A 166 37.02 -12.81 -3.84
C GLY A 166 36.91 -14.25 -4.36
N CYS A 167 37.51 -14.48 -5.52
CA CYS A 167 37.69 -15.77 -6.18
C CYS A 167 37.93 -16.92 -5.18
N CYS A 168 37.08 -17.95 -5.24
CA CYS A 168 37.48 -19.31 -4.89
C CYS A 168 37.09 -20.28 -6.00
N CYS A 169 37.62 -20.05 -7.21
CA CYS A 169 37.89 -21.15 -8.14
C CYS A 169 39.19 -21.84 -7.69
N ARG A 170 39.02 -22.86 -6.86
CA ARG A 170 39.70 -24.17 -6.90
C ARG A 170 41.06 -24.21 -7.62
N TRP A 171 42.16 -24.23 -6.84
CA TRP A 171 43.40 -24.86 -7.29
C TRP A 171 44.01 -25.73 -6.18
N SER A 172 44.37 -26.94 -6.58
CA SER A 172 44.88 -28.04 -5.76
C SER A 172 46.38 -27.89 -5.55
N SER A 173 46.90 -28.22 -4.36
CA SER A 173 47.88 -29.31 -4.17
C SER A 173 48.58 -29.21 -2.80
N GLN A 174 48.42 -30.29 -2.03
CA GLN A 174 49.46 -30.98 -1.26
C GLN A 174 50.17 -30.30 -0.07
N LEU A 175 50.02 -30.99 1.08
CA LEU A 175 51.05 -31.45 2.03
C LEU A 175 51.11 -30.83 3.45
N THR A 176 50.95 -31.77 4.40
CA THR A 176 51.61 -31.93 5.71
C THR A 176 51.14 -31.15 6.95
N THR A 177 50.56 -31.94 7.88
CA THR A 177 50.81 -32.00 9.35
C THR A 177 50.93 -30.70 10.14
N HIS A 178 49.98 -30.42 11.02
CA HIS A 178 49.96 -30.90 12.41
C HIS A 178 48.68 -30.44 13.15
N SER A 179 48.34 -31.22 14.17
CA SER A 179 47.26 -31.05 15.16
C SER A 179 47.24 -29.68 15.85
N LEU A 180 46.04 -29.24 16.27
CA LEU A 180 45.67 -28.53 17.52
C LEU A 180 44.30 -27.84 17.29
N PHE A 181 43.19 -28.43 17.75
CA PHE A 181 42.60 -28.18 19.07
C PHE A 181 42.28 -26.70 19.33
N TRP A 182 41.05 -26.25 19.03
CA TRP A 182 40.28 -25.30 19.86
C TRP A 182 38.81 -25.19 19.40
N LYS A 183 37.89 -25.32 20.35
CA LYS A 183 36.46 -24.89 20.38
C LYS A 183 36.36 -24.01 21.66
N PRO A 184 35.26 -23.28 21.97
CA PRO A 184 34.13 -22.74 21.18
C PRO A 184 33.81 -21.26 21.55
N GLY A 185 32.72 -20.69 21.03
CA GLY A 185 32.07 -19.47 21.57
C GLY A 185 31.07 -18.87 20.58
N SER A 186 29.77 -19.19 20.66
CA SER A 186 28.71 -18.49 21.43
C SER A 186 28.23 -17.18 20.80
N GLY A 187 26.97 -17.16 20.33
CA GLY A 187 26.28 -15.93 19.96
C GLY A 187 25.20 -16.09 18.90
N GLY A 188 24.20 -16.95 19.14
CA GLY A 188 23.00 -17.01 18.30
C GLY A 188 22.13 -15.77 18.48
N ARG A 189 21.94 -15.00 17.41
CA ARG A 189 20.81 -14.08 17.24
C ARG A 189 19.94 -14.65 16.12
N SER A 190 18.77 -15.17 16.49
CA SER A 190 17.74 -15.62 15.56
C SER A 190 16.85 -14.44 15.16
N CYS A 191 16.96 -13.99 13.91
CA CYS A 191 15.92 -13.20 13.24
C CYS A 191 14.94 -14.16 12.57
N TRP A 192 13.64 -13.92 12.78
CA TRP A 192 12.54 -14.60 12.12
C TRP A 192 12.43 -14.16 10.65
N PRO A 193 12.08 -15.05 9.70
CA PRO A 193 11.97 -14.70 8.29
C PRO A 193 10.56 -14.16 7.93
N CYS A 194 10.54 -13.31 6.89
CA CYS A 194 9.36 -12.83 6.17
C CYS A 194 8.59 -13.94 5.44
#